data_AF-A0A9W7D8G7-F1
#
_entry.id   AF-A0A9W7D8G7-F1
#
_cell.length_a   1.000
_cell.length_b   1.000
_cell.length_c   1.000
_cell.angle_alpha   90.00
_cell.angle_beta   90.00
_cell.angle_gamma   90.00
#
_symmetry.space_group_name_H-M   'P 1'
#
loop_
_entity.id
_entity.type
_entity.pdbx_description
1 polymer ?
#
loop_
_entity_poly.entity_id
_entity_poly.type
_entity_poly.pdbx_seq_one_letter_code
_entity_poly.pdbx_strand_id
1 'polypeptide(L)'
;MFAYELEGLKRLNIQAIKWGSSYRVKVRGRTGKMVYVSNVSRPMNQRLVAKQYNVSIKTLEKHLSPNFKADPKYRFYNGNHMESHLYEGVPSVFYDKLENVLSTQASAFKVNIALGYELVSKTDPDDTRYLIRILLTLMCNKPVTINSKADIRKKVISEIRSMELADKLDYPSSG
;
A
#
# COMPACT_ATOMS: atom_id res chain seq x y z
N MET A 1 21.61 1.71 11.59
CA MET A 1 20.51 1.40 10.67
C MET A 1 20.55 2.40 9.53
N PHE A 2 20.56 1.91 8.29
CA PHE A 2 20.48 2.76 7.11
C PHE A 2 19.06 3.32 6.92
N ALA A 3 18.93 4.41 6.18
CA ALA A 3 17.64 5.04 5.91
C ALA A 3 16.67 4.08 5.19
N TYR A 4 17.16 3.32 4.21
CA TYR A 4 16.35 2.33 3.48
C TYR A 4 15.88 1.18 4.39
N GLU A 5 16.69 0.75 5.36
CA GLU A 5 16.30 -0.26 6.34
C GLU A 5 15.16 0.26 7.22
N LEU A 6 15.28 1.51 7.69
CA LEU A 6 14.26 2.15 8.51
C LEU A 6 12.93 2.28 7.75
N GLU A 7 12.97 2.69 6.49
CA GLU A 7 11.79 2.71 5.63
C GLU A 7 11.21 1.30 5.41
N GLY A 8 12.07 0.31 5.16
CA GLY A 8 11.67 -1.10 5.02
C GLY A 8 10.90 -1.61 6.25
N LEU A 9 11.39 -1.28 7.46
CA LEU A 9 10.72 -1.63 8.71
C LEU A 9 9.38 -0.89 8.87
N LYS A 10 9.31 0.41 8.54
CA LYS A 10 8.05 1.18 8.57
C LYS A 10 6.99 0.57 7.65
N ARG A 11 7.39 0.13 6.45
CA ARG A 11 6.50 -0.53 5.47
C ARG A 11 5.92 -1.85 5.99
N LEU A 12 6.62 -2.52 6.91
CA LEU A 12 6.18 -3.75 7.55
C LEU A 12 5.47 -3.50 8.89
N ASN A 13 5.14 -2.24 9.20
CA ASN A 13 4.59 -1.84 10.49
C ASN A 13 5.45 -2.26 11.70
N ILE A 14 6.78 -2.34 11.50
CA ILE A 14 7.74 -2.67 12.54
C ILE A 14 8.28 -1.37 13.13
N GLN A 15 7.98 -1.13 14.40
CA GLN A 15 8.37 0.10 15.07
C GLN A 15 9.88 0.09 15.42
N ALA A 16 10.62 1.02 14.83
CA ALA A 16 11.99 1.31 15.19
C ALA A 16 12.06 2.49 16.17
N ILE A 17 12.90 2.37 17.19
CA ILE A 17 13.07 3.36 18.25
C ILE A 17 14.31 4.20 17.96
N LYS A 18 14.19 5.53 18.01
CA LYS A 18 15.33 6.44 17.86
C LYS A 18 16.26 6.28 19.06
N TRP A 19 17.55 6.09 18.80
CA TRP A 19 18.59 5.87 19.79
C TRP A 19 19.83 6.69 19.43
N GLY A 20 19.90 7.92 19.94
CA GLY A 20 20.90 8.90 19.54
C GLY A 20 20.75 9.27 18.05
N SER A 21 21.84 9.12 17.28
CA SER A 21 21.89 9.37 15.84
C SER A 21 21.41 8.18 14.97
N SER A 22 20.92 7.11 15.58
CA SER A 22 20.54 5.87 14.88
C SER A 22 19.18 5.35 15.33
N TYR A 23 18.72 4.25 14.72
CA TYR A 23 17.47 3.58 15.08
C TYR A 23 17.72 2.12 15.46
N ARG A 24 16.90 1.59 16.37
CA ARG A 24 16.98 0.19 16.83
C ARG A 24 15.60 -0.45 16.89
N VAL A 25 15.54 -1.75 16.60
CA VAL A 25 14.31 -2.56 16.74
C VAL A 25 14.40 -3.38 18.01
N LYS A 26 13.33 -3.36 18.82
CA LYS A 26 13.21 -4.18 20.01
C LYS A 26 12.78 -5.60 19.59
N VAL A 27 13.56 -6.61 19.94
CA VAL A 27 13.29 -8.03 19.64
C VAL A 27 13.62 -8.91 20.83
N ARG A 28 13.02 -10.10 20.90
CA ARG A 28 13.43 -11.13 21.86
C ARG A 28 14.70 -11.83 21.36
N GLY A 29 15.78 -11.77 22.14
CA GLY A 29 17.05 -12.41 21.83
C GLY A 29 17.02 -13.93 22.01
N ARG A 30 18.12 -14.60 21.65
CA ARG A 30 18.25 -16.07 21.76
C ARG A 30 18.07 -16.60 23.18
N THR A 31 18.50 -15.82 24.18
CA THR A 31 18.37 -16.14 25.60
C THR A 31 17.00 -15.79 26.19
N GLY A 32 16.03 -15.37 25.36
CA GLY A 32 14.68 -14.98 25.79
C GLY A 32 14.56 -13.55 26.33
N LYS A 33 15.68 -12.84 26.58
CA LYS A 33 15.68 -11.44 27.02
C LYS A 33 15.37 -10.47 25.87
N MET A 34 14.74 -9.34 26.17
CA MET A 34 14.53 -8.28 25.18
C MET A 34 15.85 -7.56 24.87
N VAL A 35 16.16 -7.40 23.59
CA VAL A 35 17.37 -6.75 23.09
C VAL A 35 17.02 -5.74 22.00
N TYR A 36 17.89 -4.74 21.82
CA TYR A 36 17.72 -3.69 20.81
C TYR A 36 18.74 -3.89 19.69
N VAL A 37 18.24 -4.11 18.48
CA VAL A 37 19.06 -4.46 17.30
C VAL A 37 19.14 -3.28 16.35
N SER A 38 20.37 -2.87 15.99
CA SER A 38 20.63 -1.71 15.12
C SER A 38 20.95 -2.07 13.66
N ASN A 39 21.44 -3.28 13.41
CA ASN A 39 21.79 -3.79 12.07
C ASN A 39 20.81 -4.92 11.69
N VAL A 40 19.70 -4.54 11.09
CA VAL A 40 18.62 -5.47 10.74
C VAL A 40 18.90 -6.24 9.45
N SER A 41 19.85 -5.80 8.62
CA SER A 41 20.30 -6.56 7.44
C SER A 41 21.08 -7.83 7.78
N ARG A 42 21.61 -7.96 9.01
CA ARG A 42 22.34 -9.18 9.41
C ARG A 42 21.38 -10.38 9.47
N PRO A 43 21.66 -11.53 8.82
CA PRO A 43 20.72 -12.66 8.73
C PRO A 43 20.22 -13.19 10.09
N MET A 44 21.10 -13.21 11.09
CA MET A 44 20.71 -13.58 12.46
C MET A 44 19.66 -12.64 13.05
N ASN A 45 19.81 -11.34 12.80
CA ASN A 45 18.93 -10.31 13.30
C ASN A 45 17.60 -10.31 12.54
N GLN A 46 17.64 -10.56 11.23
CA GLN A 46 16.43 -10.76 10.42
C GLN A 46 15.57 -11.90 10.99
N ARG A 47 16.18 -13.04 11.36
CA ARG A 47 15.44 -14.14 11.98
C ARG A 47 14.76 -13.74 13.30
N LEU A 48 15.43 -12.94 14.12
CA LEU A 48 14.85 -12.45 15.39
C LEU A 48 13.70 -11.47 15.14
N VAL A 49 13.87 -10.54 14.19
CA VAL A 49 12.84 -9.57 13.81
C VAL A 49 11.64 -10.29 13.17
N ALA A 50 11.88 -11.14 12.17
CA ALA A 50 10.86 -11.96 11.52
C ALA A 50 10.03 -12.75 12.53
N LYS A 51 10.69 -13.42 13.48
CA LYS A 51 10.01 -14.17 14.55
C LYS A 51 9.22 -13.26 15.51
N GLN A 52 9.79 -12.12 15.90
CA GLN A 52 9.15 -11.19 16.85
C GLN A 52 7.88 -10.54 16.28
N TYR A 53 7.91 -10.17 15.00
CA TYR A 53 6.83 -9.44 14.33
C TYR A 53 5.96 -10.34 13.43
N ASN A 54 6.16 -11.66 13.49
CA ASN A 54 5.43 -12.65 12.69
C ASN A 54 5.46 -12.34 11.17
N VAL A 55 6.62 -11.92 10.66
CA VAL A 55 6.83 -11.62 9.23
C VAL A 55 7.71 -12.71 8.61
N SER A 56 7.43 -13.13 7.38
CA SER A 56 8.29 -14.09 6.69
C SER A 56 9.68 -13.50 6.43
N ILE A 57 10.74 -14.32 6.52
CA ILE A 57 12.12 -13.87 6.29
C ILE A 57 12.26 -13.28 4.87
N LYS A 58 11.67 -13.93 3.86
CA LYS A 58 11.69 -13.44 2.47
C LYS A 58 11.04 -12.07 2.32
N THR A 59 9.91 -11.83 2.99
CA THR A 59 9.25 -10.53 3.00
C THR A 59 10.12 -9.48 3.66
N LEU A 60 10.73 -9.81 4.81
CA LEU A 60 11.63 -8.91 5.51
C LEU A 60 12.86 -8.54 4.67
N GLU A 61 13.50 -9.52 4.03
CA GLU A 61 14.64 -9.32 3.13
C GLU A 61 14.27 -8.43 1.93
N LYS A 62 13.12 -8.68 1.31
CA LYS A 62 12.62 -7.88 0.19
C LYS A 62 12.49 -6.41 0.57
N HIS A 63 11.86 -6.12 1.71
CA HIS A 63 11.60 -4.74 2.14
C HIS A 63 12.82 -4.02 2.72
N LEU A 64 13.82 -4.76 3.24
CA LEU A 64 15.09 -4.22 3.71
C LEU A 64 16.14 -4.07 2.61
N SER A 65 15.89 -4.56 1.39
CA SER A 65 16.85 -4.48 0.30
C SER A 65 17.11 -3.02 -0.12
N PRO A 66 18.37 -2.61 -0.32
CA PRO A 66 18.69 -1.25 -0.78
C PRO A 66 18.11 -0.95 -2.17
N ASN A 67 17.86 -1.98 -2.98
CA ASN A 67 17.25 -1.85 -4.31
C ASN A 67 15.71 -1.87 -4.26
N PHE A 68 15.12 -2.02 -3.07
CA PHE A 68 13.67 -2.03 -2.92
C PHE A 68 13.12 -0.61 -3.06
N LYS A 69 12.78 -0.25 -4.29
CA LYS A 69 12.01 0.94 -4.61
C LYS A 69 10.55 0.66 -4.28
N ALA A 70 10.11 1.01 -3.07
CA ALA A 70 8.68 1.19 -2.89
C ALA A 70 8.25 2.37 -3.76
N ASP A 71 7.14 2.22 -4.46
CA ASP A 71 6.52 3.33 -5.16
C ASP A 71 6.27 4.45 -4.15
N PRO A 72 6.93 5.62 -4.24
CA PRO A 72 6.79 6.69 -3.24
C PRO A 72 5.36 7.22 -3.16
N LYS A 73 4.56 6.94 -4.19
CA LYS A 73 3.15 7.32 -4.32
C LYS A 73 2.20 6.25 -3.79
N TYR A 74 2.70 5.14 -3.23
CA TYR A 74 1.90 4.08 -2.64
C TYR A 74 1.80 4.22 -1.12
N ARG A 75 0.58 4.17 -0.60
CA ARG A 75 0.28 4.13 0.84
C ARG A 75 -0.60 2.93 1.15
N PHE A 76 -0.26 2.21 2.21
CA PHE A 76 -1.00 1.05 2.69
C PHE A 76 -1.55 1.33 4.08
N TYR A 77 -2.85 1.07 4.27
CA TYR A 77 -3.51 1.15 5.56
C TYR A 77 -4.12 -0.20 5.88
N ASN A 78 -3.75 -0.77 7.03
CA ASN A 78 -4.31 -2.01 7.53
C ASN A 78 -5.28 -1.70 8.68
N GLY A 79 -6.57 -1.99 8.49
CA GLY A 79 -7.61 -1.88 9.51
C GLY A 79 -8.14 -3.25 9.93
N ASN A 80 -8.85 -3.30 11.06
CA ASN A 80 -9.36 -4.57 11.62
C ASN A 80 -10.32 -5.31 10.67
N HIS A 81 -11.02 -4.59 9.79
CA HIS A 81 -12.03 -5.14 8.88
C HIS A 81 -11.77 -4.85 7.40
N MET A 82 -10.80 -3.97 7.10
CA MET A 82 -10.49 -3.58 5.74
C MET A 82 -9.03 -3.19 5.59
N GLU A 83 -8.47 -3.54 4.44
CA GLU A 83 -7.18 -3.07 3.98
C GLU A 83 -7.42 -2.00 2.89
N SER A 84 -6.61 -0.95 2.88
CA SER A 84 -6.71 0.11 1.86
C SER A 84 -5.36 0.33 1.19
N HIS A 85 -5.39 0.32 -0.14
CA HIS A 85 -4.23 0.50 -1.00
C HIS A 85 -4.43 1.79 -1.81
N LEU A 86 -3.69 2.84 -1.46
CA LEU A 86 -3.74 4.12 -2.17
C LEU A 86 -2.52 4.25 -3.07
N TYR A 87 -2.75 4.52 -4.35
CA TYR A 87 -1.69 4.85 -5.29
C TYR A 87 -1.97 6.20 -5.94
N GLU A 88 -0.96 7.07 -5.99
CA GLU A 88 -1.03 8.36 -6.68
C GLU A 88 -0.30 8.28 -8.04
N GLY A 89 -0.83 8.95 -9.08
CA GLY A 89 -0.15 9.09 -10.37
C GLY A 89 0.11 7.78 -11.14
N VAL A 90 -0.90 6.91 -11.28
CA VAL A 90 -0.80 5.59 -11.96
C VAL A 90 -1.42 5.49 -13.38
N PRO A 91 -1.61 6.55 -14.17
CA PRO A 91 -2.50 6.48 -15.34
C PRO A 91 -2.08 5.45 -16.41
N SER A 92 -0.79 5.24 -16.66
CA SER A 92 -0.31 4.34 -17.73
C SER A 92 -0.30 2.85 -17.37
N VAL A 93 -0.31 2.50 -16.08
CA VAL A 93 -0.17 1.10 -15.59
C VAL A 93 -1.27 0.73 -14.60
N PHE A 94 -2.34 1.52 -14.55
CA PHE A 94 -3.41 1.40 -13.57
C PHE A 94 -3.98 -0.03 -13.51
N TYR A 95 -4.38 -0.60 -14.65
CA TYR A 95 -5.00 -1.93 -14.71
C TYR A 95 -4.05 -3.03 -14.27
N ASP A 96 -2.77 -2.98 -14.68
CA ASP A 96 -1.78 -3.97 -14.29
C ASP A 96 -1.48 -3.89 -12.78
N LYS A 97 -1.41 -2.68 -12.22
CA LYS A 97 -1.24 -2.50 -10.77
C LYS A 97 -2.45 -3.01 -10.00
N LEU A 98 -3.66 -2.67 -10.46
CA LEU A 98 -4.89 -3.14 -9.86
C LEU A 98 -4.96 -4.67 -9.88
N GLU A 99 -4.69 -5.29 -11.02
CA GLU A 99 -4.68 -6.75 -11.15
C GLU A 99 -3.67 -7.39 -10.17
N ASN A 100 -2.47 -6.84 -10.10
CA ASN A 100 -1.42 -7.35 -9.22
C ASN A 100 -1.83 -7.26 -7.74
N VAL A 101 -2.39 -6.12 -7.30
CA VAL A 101 -2.86 -5.92 -5.92
C VAL A 101 -3.97 -6.90 -5.57
N LEU A 102 -4.93 -7.10 -6.46
CA LEU A 102 -6.02 -8.04 -6.21
C LEU A 102 -5.54 -9.50 -6.24
N SER A 103 -4.49 -9.79 -6.99
CA SER A 103 -3.91 -11.13 -7.13
C SER A 103 -3.04 -11.58 -5.96
N THR A 104 -2.62 -10.66 -5.07
CA THR A 104 -1.84 -11.02 -3.87
C THR A 104 -2.69 -11.62 -2.77
N GLN A 105 -4.01 -11.44 -2.83
CA GLN A 105 -4.93 -11.96 -1.83
C GLN A 105 -5.10 -13.48 -1.97
N ALA A 106 -4.95 -14.19 -0.86
CA ALA A 106 -4.92 -15.66 -0.84
C ALA A 106 -6.28 -16.32 -0.62
N SER A 107 -7.26 -15.57 -0.11
CA SER A 107 -8.62 -16.04 0.21
C SER A 107 -9.67 -15.25 -0.56
N ALA A 108 -10.94 -15.65 -0.48
CA ALA A 108 -12.03 -14.88 -1.07
C ALA A 108 -12.22 -13.56 -0.33
N PHE A 109 -12.41 -12.47 -1.07
CA PHE A 109 -12.55 -11.13 -0.51
C PHE A 109 -13.58 -10.29 -1.27
N LYS A 110 -14.00 -9.19 -0.65
CA LYS A 110 -14.80 -8.15 -1.31
C LYS A 110 -13.91 -6.94 -1.53
N VAL A 111 -13.99 -6.34 -2.71
CA VAL A 111 -13.23 -5.15 -3.06
C VAL A 111 -14.16 -4.01 -3.44
N ASN A 112 -13.79 -2.80 -3.06
CA ASN A 112 -14.35 -1.59 -3.61
C ASN A 112 -13.20 -0.67 -4.07
N ILE A 113 -13.41 0.06 -5.16
CA ILE A 113 -12.36 0.84 -5.83
C ILE A 113 -12.85 2.26 -5.99
N ALA A 114 -12.06 3.21 -5.49
CA ALA A 114 -12.31 4.64 -5.63
C ALA A 114 -11.20 5.26 -6.48
N LEU A 115 -11.56 6.18 -7.38
CA LEU A 115 -10.57 6.99 -8.11
C LEU A 115 -10.42 8.36 -7.46
N GLY A 116 -9.17 8.76 -7.25
CA GLY A 116 -8.82 10.14 -6.93
C GLY A 116 -8.51 10.91 -8.20
N TYR A 117 -8.80 12.21 -8.20
CA TYR A 117 -8.49 13.10 -9.32
C TYR A 117 -7.96 14.44 -8.79
N GLU A 118 -7.19 15.09 -9.64
CA GLU A 118 -6.74 16.46 -9.44
C GLU A 118 -7.54 17.35 -10.38
N LEU A 119 -8.25 18.33 -9.82
CA LEU A 119 -8.86 19.38 -10.61
C LEU A 119 -7.79 20.40 -10.94
N VAL A 120 -7.57 20.60 -12.24
CA VAL A 120 -6.67 21.65 -12.76
C VAL A 120 -7.56 22.76 -13.31
N SER A 121 -7.39 23.98 -12.78
CA SER A 121 -8.10 25.13 -13.33
C SER A 121 -7.61 25.44 -14.74
N LYS A 122 -8.56 25.76 -15.63
CA LYS A 122 -8.25 26.18 -17.00
C LYS A 122 -7.72 27.61 -17.06
N THR A 123 -8.04 28.43 -16.07
CA THR A 123 -7.68 29.86 -16.01
C THR A 123 -6.44 30.13 -15.17
N ASP A 124 -6.14 29.23 -14.23
CA ASP A 124 -4.95 29.32 -13.38
C ASP A 124 -4.29 27.92 -13.31
N PRO A 125 -3.22 27.66 -14.07
CA PRO A 125 -2.57 26.35 -14.08
C PRO A 125 -1.89 26.00 -12.75
N ASP A 126 -1.70 26.97 -11.84
CA ASP A 126 -1.14 26.73 -10.51
C ASP A 126 -2.24 26.40 -9.46
N ASP A 127 -3.52 26.66 -9.73
CA ASP A 127 -4.65 26.20 -8.90
C ASP A 127 -4.99 24.75 -9.23
N THR A 128 -4.24 23.85 -8.59
CA THR A 128 -4.47 22.41 -8.59
C THR A 128 -5.07 21.97 -7.26
N ARG A 129 -6.24 21.32 -7.32
CA ARG A 129 -6.94 20.84 -6.12
C ARG A 129 -7.07 19.32 -6.17
N TYR A 130 -6.38 18.66 -5.25
CA TYR A 130 -6.48 17.22 -5.09
C TYR A 130 -7.78 16.83 -4.37
N LEU A 131 -8.63 16.06 -5.05
CA LEU A 131 -9.91 15.58 -4.52
C LEU A 131 -9.93 14.05 -4.52
N ILE A 132 -9.89 13.48 -3.31
CA ILE A 132 -10.34 12.12 -3.06
C ILE A 132 -11.59 12.22 -2.18
N ARG A 133 -12.74 11.83 -2.72
CA ARG A 133 -13.96 11.64 -1.94
C ARG A 133 -14.40 10.19 -2.10
N ILE A 134 -13.83 9.31 -1.26
CA ILE A 134 -13.94 7.82 -1.34
C ILE A 134 -15.38 7.35 -1.51
N LEU A 135 -16.36 8.02 -0.90
CA LEU A 135 -17.78 7.65 -0.97
C LEU A 135 -18.46 8.05 -2.28
N LEU A 136 -17.89 8.96 -3.06
CA LEU A 136 -18.50 9.55 -4.26
C LEU A 136 -17.82 9.14 -5.55
N THR A 137 -16.55 8.72 -5.50
CA THR A 137 -15.80 8.27 -6.68
C THR A 137 -15.68 6.75 -6.79
N LEU A 138 -16.63 6.03 -6.19
CA LEU A 138 -16.67 4.57 -6.27
C LEU A 138 -16.96 4.13 -7.71
N MET A 139 -16.07 3.29 -8.25
CA MET A 139 -16.24 2.69 -9.57
C MET A 139 -17.44 1.74 -9.57
N CYS A 140 -17.50 0.87 -8.56
CA CYS A 140 -18.59 -0.08 -8.39
C CYS A 140 -19.54 0.43 -7.30
N ASN A 141 -20.85 0.48 -7.59
CA ASN A 141 -21.86 0.93 -6.63
C ASN A 141 -21.94 0.05 -5.37
N LYS A 142 -21.48 -1.20 -5.48
CA LYS A 142 -21.41 -2.17 -4.38
C LYS A 142 -20.06 -2.90 -4.43
N PRO A 143 -19.51 -3.33 -3.28
CA PRO A 143 -18.29 -4.12 -3.27
C PRO A 143 -18.42 -5.39 -4.12
N VAL A 144 -17.44 -5.62 -5.00
CA VAL A 144 -17.37 -6.79 -5.88
C VAL A 144 -16.79 -7.96 -5.11
N THR A 145 -17.45 -9.12 -5.17
CA THR A 145 -16.97 -10.35 -4.53
C THR A 145 -16.03 -11.11 -5.46
N ILE A 146 -14.82 -11.39 -4.99
CA ILE A 146 -13.75 -12.10 -5.68
C ILE A 146 -13.57 -13.46 -5.02
N ASN A 147 -14.01 -14.51 -5.72
CA ASN A 147 -13.89 -15.90 -5.25
C ASN A 147 -12.68 -16.60 -5.88
N SER A 148 -12.17 -16.07 -7.01
CA SER A 148 -11.03 -16.63 -7.73
C SER A 148 -10.23 -15.54 -8.44
N LYS A 149 -9.00 -15.83 -8.85
CA LYS A 149 -8.19 -14.88 -9.63
C LYS A 149 -8.81 -14.54 -10.99
N ALA A 150 -9.58 -15.46 -11.57
CA ALA A 150 -10.29 -15.21 -12.83
C ALA A 150 -11.37 -14.12 -12.68
N ASP A 151 -11.95 -13.97 -11.49
CA ASP A 151 -12.95 -12.94 -11.20
C ASP A 151 -12.35 -11.53 -11.30
N ILE A 152 -11.04 -11.36 -11.05
CA ILE A 152 -10.38 -10.05 -11.12
C ILE A 152 -10.53 -9.47 -12.53
N ARG A 153 -10.17 -10.25 -13.56
CA ARG A 153 -10.31 -9.80 -14.95
C ARG A 153 -11.76 -9.70 -15.37
N LYS A 154 -12.57 -10.71 -15.05
CA LYS A 154 -13.96 -10.84 -15.53
C LYS A 154 -14.92 -9.85 -14.89
N LYS A 155 -14.79 -9.61 -13.58
CA LYS A 155 -15.74 -8.81 -12.79
C LYS A 155 -15.23 -7.42 -12.48
N VAL A 156 -13.92 -7.22 -12.27
CA VAL A 156 -13.40 -5.91 -11.87
C VAL A 156 -12.86 -5.14 -13.07
N ILE A 157 -11.86 -5.70 -13.76
CA ILE A 157 -11.17 -4.99 -14.84
C ILE A 157 -12.11 -4.76 -16.02
N SER A 158 -12.87 -5.78 -16.43
CA SER A 158 -13.84 -5.66 -17.52
C SER A 158 -14.90 -4.60 -17.23
N GLU A 159 -15.37 -4.53 -15.99
CA GLU A 159 -16.40 -3.56 -15.58
C GLU A 159 -15.83 -2.14 -15.65
N ILE A 160 -14.68 -1.87 -15.01
CA ILE A 160 -14.04 -0.54 -15.04
C ILE A 160 -13.72 -0.10 -16.46
N ARG A 161 -13.23 -0.99 -17.32
CA ARG A 161 -12.92 -0.67 -18.73
C ARG A 161 -14.16 -0.34 -19.57
N SER A 162 -15.31 -0.88 -19.19
CA SER A 162 -16.58 -0.61 -19.87
C SER A 162 -17.26 0.68 -19.40
N MET A 163 -16.78 1.28 -18.31
CA MET A 163 -17.31 2.52 -17.77
C MET A 163 -16.64 3.74 -18.40
N GLU A 164 -17.41 4.79 -18.62
CA GLU A 164 -16.87 6.12 -18.83
C GLU A 164 -16.47 6.70 -17.47
N LEU A 165 -15.15 6.82 -17.23
CA LEU A 165 -14.63 7.22 -15.92
C LEU A 165 -15.13 8.61 -15.48
N ALA A 166 -15.38 9.50 -16.44
CA ALA A 166 -15.88 10.85 -16.21
C ALA A 166 -17.25 10.83 -15.51
N ASP A 167 -18.12 9.87 -15.81
CA ASP A 167 -19.45 9.72 -15.21
C ASP A 167 -19.41 9.37 -13.71
N LYS A 168 -18.25 8.92 -13.23
CA LYS A 168 -18.01 8.57 -11.83
C LYS A 168 -17.31 9.68 -11.05
N LEU A 169 -16.95 10.78 -11.71
CA LEU A 169 -16.32 11.93 -11.06
C LEU A 169 -17.39 12.91 -10.60
N ASP A 170 -17.34 13.27 -9.33
CA ASP A 170 -18.22 14.28 -8.75
C ASP A 170 -17.62 15.66 -9.04
N TYR A 171 -18.12 16.34 -10.07
CA TYR A 171 -17.69 17.71 -10.36
C TYR A 171 -18.40 18.67 -9.41
N PRO A 172 -17.69 19.53 -8.65
CA PRO A 172 -18.34 20.60 -7.92
C PRO A 172 -19.13 21.45 -8.93
N SER A 173 -20.41 21.71 -8.63
CA SER A 173 -21.24 22.59 -9.44
C SER A 173 -20.52 23.92 -9.63
N SER A 174 -20.31 24.32 -10.88
CA SER A 174 -19.79 25.64 -11.24
C SER A 174 -20.66 26.69 -10.55
N GLY A 175 -20.12 27.34 -9.51
CA GLY A 175 -20.71 28.52 -8.89
C GLY A 175 -20.41 29.76 -9.73
#